data_AF-A0A3D4QWI9-F1
#
_entry.id   AF-A0A3D4QWI9-F1
#
_cell.length_a   1.000
_cell.length_b   1.000
_cell.length_c   1.000
_cell.angle_alpha   90.00
_cell.angle_beta   90.00
_cell.angle_gamma   90.00
#
_symmetry.space_group_name_H-M   'P 1'
#
loop_
_entity.id
_entity.type
_entity.pdbx_description
1 polymer ?
#
loop_
_entity_poly.entity_id
_entity_poly.type
_entity_poly.pdbx_seq_one_letter_code
_entity_poly.pdbx_strand_id
1 'polypeptide(L)'
;MKLTSAMIKEKAKELGIDIIGIGNIDRYKNAPELMSPKIYFPDAKSVIVIAMRIPRGSYRGIEEGTHWHNYSFYAYNKLNTIFRPRLTYEMACFIEDHGWEAVPHYPAVPERNPAHAPLAEGKVPHDVACSVRLLGVGAGVGEMGHSKVFLTKKFGPRVRLGSIFTDAELEPDPIVEPYSICNKCGRCVKDCPGNAIPPVKDEDKKITVEIGDKKISWGDVHMGRCTLTHHGLNNTISPFLKKDFPNLGFDATSSDVTEEEAYRLTYPLGLGTWGSNFYEENGGSIIKYYKYILNHCGYFALCGAKGCIRACMDSLEKSKRIDNRFENKFYRKKSWNIPVEREGEKVGVINPFREKGLDKLYPSIRKGEQEKSKF
;
A
#
# COMPACT_ATOMS: atom_id res chain seq x y z
N MET A 1 -36.22 7.39 15.96
CA MET A 1 -36.06 8.64 15.17
C MET A 1 -35.47 8.25 13.82
N LYS A 2 -35.81 8.96 12.73
CA LYS A 2 -35.19 8.70 11.42
C LYS A 2 -33.70 9.03 11.49
N LEU A 3 -32.83 8.08 11.13
CA LEU A 3 -31.39 8.31 11.04
C LEU A 3 -31.09 9.33 9.94
N THR A 4 -30.20 10.29 10.20
CA THR A 4 -29.86 11.35 9.24
C THR A 4 -28.36 11.44 9.00
N SER A 5 -27.95 12.01 7.86
CA SER A 5 -26.54 12.28 7.55
C SER A 5 -25.87 13.17 8.59
N ALA A 6 -26.61 14.08 9.23
CA ALA A 6 -26.09 14.93 10.30
C ALA A 6 -25.71 14.11 11.53
N MET A 7 -26.57 13.18 11.95
CA MET A 7 -26.30 12.27 13.07
C MET A 7 -25.08 11.38 12.82
N ILE A 8 -24.91 10.87 11.60
CA ILE A 8 -23.72 10.09 11.21
C ILE A 8 -22.45 10.93 11.34
N LYS A 9 -22.47 12.18 10.85
CA LYS A 9 -21.32 13.09 10.92
C LYS A 9 -21.00 13.52 12.35
N GLU A 10 -22.02 13.74 13.17
CA GLU A 10 -21.86 14.03 14.60
C GLU A 10 -21.25 12.84 15.33
N LYS A 11 -21.80 11.64 15.11
CA LYS A 11 -21.24 10.42 15.71
C LYS A 11 -19.80 10.18 15.29
N ALA A 12 -19.46 10.44 14.03
CA ALA A 12 -18.10 10.32 13.55
C ALA A 12 -17.13 11.25 14.30
N LYS A 13 -17.57 12.48 14.60
CA LYS A 13 -16.80 13.44 15.40
C LYS A 13 -16.61 12.95 16.84
N GLU A 14 -17.64 12.39 17.47
CA GLU A 14 -17.54 11.79 18.81
C GLU A 14 -16.55 10.62 18.85
N LEU A 15 -16.61 9.73 17.86
CA LEU A 15 -15.74 8.56 17.75
C LEU A 15 -14.28 8.92 17.40
N GLY A 16 -14.01 10.18 17.02
CA GLY A 16 -12.68 10.62 16.58
C GLY A 16 -12.32 10.17 15.16
N ILE A 17 -13.31 9.94 14.30
CA ILE A 17 -13.10 9.69 12.87
C ILE A 17 -12.61 10.99 12.21
N ASP A 18 -11.49 10.91 11.49
CA ASP A 18 -10.79 12.09 10.97
C ASP A 18 -11.52 12.78 9.80
N ILE A 19 -12.14 11.97 8.93
CA ILE A 19 -12.97 12.35 7.78
C ILE A 19 -14.03 11.27 7.60
N ILE A 20 -15.26 11.69 7.32
CA ILE A 20 -16.36 10.84 6.90
C ILE A 20 -17.03 11.47 5.68
N GLY A 21 -17.51 10.64 4.77
CA GLY A 21 -18.29 11.06 3.61
C GLY A 21 -19.38 10.04 3.31
N ILE A 22 -20.48 10.51 2.71
CA ILE A 22 -21.66 9.73 2.38
C ILE A 22 -21.93 9.83 0.89
N GLY A 23 -22.14 8.72 0.21
CA GLY A 23 -22.58 8.68 -1.20
C GLY A 23 -23.85 7.87 -1.35
N ASN A 24 -24.75 8.26 -2.24
CA ASN A 24 -25.90 7.44 -2.60
C ASN A 24 -25.47 6.28 -3.50
N ILE A 25 -26.19 5.17 -3.43
CA ILE A 25 -25.82 3.92 -4.11
C ILE A 25 -25.71 4.08 -5.64
N ASP A 26 -26.49 4.97 -6.25
CA ASP A 26 -26.53 5.13 -7.71
C ASP A 26 -25.23 5.67 -8.30
N ARG A 27 -24.36 6.29 -7.49
CA ARG A 27 -23.01 6.72 -7.93
C ARG A 27 -22.14 5.53 -8.37
N TYR A 28 -22.50 4.33 -7.93
CA TYR A 28 -21.78 3.08 -8.22
C TYR A 28 -22.54 2.15 -9.18
N LYS A 29 -23.61 2.62 -9.83
CA LYS A 29 -24.45 1.79 -10.71
C LYS A 29 -23.67 1.13 -11.87
N ASN A 30 -22.60 1.77 -12.32
CA ASN A 30 -21.73 1.30 -13.40
C ASN A 30 -20.52 0.49 -12.89
N ALA A 31 -20.44 0.22 -11.58
CA ALA A 31 -19.35 -0.58 -11.04
C ALA A 31 -19.42 -1.99 -11.65
N PRO A 32 -18.27 -2.60 -12.01
CA PRO A 32 -18.22 -3.99 -12.40
C PRO A 32 -18.90 -4.86 -11.33
N GLU A 33 -19.54 -5.96 -11.75
CA GLU A 33 -20.32 -6.82 -10.86
C GLU A 33 -19.51 -7.21 -9.61
N LEU A 34 -18.29 -7.73 -9.79
CA LEU A 34 -17.37 -8.11 -8.71
C LEU A 34 -16.75 -6.93 -7.93
N MET A 35 -17.21 -5.70 -8.15
CA MET A 35 -16.77 -4.51 -7.41
C MET A 35 -17.95 -3.63 -7.00
N SER A 36 -19.18 -4.10 -7.22
CA SER A 36 -20.39 -3.34 -6.94
C SER A 36 -20.83 -3.51 -5.48
N PRO A 37 -21.11 -2.42 -4.74
CA PRO A 37 -21.66 -2.51 -3.40
C PRO A 37 -22.98 -3.30 -3.35
N LYS A 38 -23.78 -3.28 -4.44
CA LYS A 38 -25.04 -4.02 -4.51
C LYS A 38 -24.88 -5.54 -4.59
N ILE A 39 -23.71 -6.03 -5.00
CA ILE A 39 -23.39 -7.45 -4.89
C ILE A 39 -23.12 -7.85 -3.44
N TYR A 40 -22.53 -6.93 -2.67
CA TYR A 40 -22.23 -7.14 -1.26
C TYR A 40 -23.49 -6.98 -0.38
N PHE A 41 -24.31 -5.97 -0.67
CA PHE A 41 -25.57 -5.70 0.01
C PHE A 41 -26.61 -5.14 -0.98
N PRO A 42 -27.54 -5.96 -1.50
CA PRO A 42 -28.48 -5.56 -2.55
C PRO A 42 -29.38 -4.38 -2.21
N ASP A 43 -29.80 -4.28 -0.94
CA ASP A 43 -30.72 -3.26 -0.44
C ASP A 43 -30.00 -1.96 -0.01
N ALA A 44 -28.68 -1.90 -0.16
CA ALA A 44 -27.91 -0.71 0.16
C ALA A 44 -28.44 0.52 -0.61
N LYS A 45 -28.73 1.59 0.13
CA LYS A 45 -29.13 2.91 -0.41
C LYS A 45 -28.01 3.93 -0.26
N SER A 46 -27.15 3.75 0.75
CA SER A 46 -26.04 4.65 1.04
C SER A 46 -24.73 3.89 1.25
N VAL A 47 -23.64 4.54 0.84
CA VAL A 47 -22.26 4.12 1.08
C VAL A 47 -21.59 5.18 1.93
N ILE A 48 -21.20 4.80 3.15
CA ILE A 48 -20.47 5.65 4.08
C ILE A 48 -19.00 5.27 3.99
N VAL A 49 -18.11 6.24 3.84
CA VAL A 49 -16.66 6.00 3.86
C VAL A 49 -16.02 6.83 4.95
N ILE A 50 -15.23 6.18 5.78
CA ILE A 50 -14.41 6.82 6.81
C ILE A 50 -12.96 6.82 6.38
N ALA A 51 -12.23 7.89 6.71
CA ALA A 51 -10.78 7.95 6.53
C ALA A 51 -10.12 8.26 7.86
N MET A 52 -9.06 7.50 8.19
CA MET A 52 -8.18 7.77 9.33
C MET A 52 -6.82 8.23 8.83
N ARG A 53 -6.28 9.27 9.47
CA ARG A 53 -5.00 9.86 9.07
C ARG A 53 -3.85 8.90 9.36
N ILE A 54 -2.86 8.92 8.49
CA ILE A 54 -1.54 8.37 8.77
C ILE A 54 -0.74 9.47 9.50
N PRO A 55 -0.19 9.21 10.70
CA PRO A 55 0.72 10.15 11.35
C PRO A 55 1.94 10.41 10.45
N ARG A 56 2.22 11.68 10.15
CA ARG A 56 3.40 12.06 9.33
C ARG A 56 4.71 11.53 9.94
N GLY A 57 4.78 11.44 11.27
CA GLY A 57 5.92 10.91 12.01
C GLY A 57 6.25 9.44 11.73
N SER A 58 5.27 8.62 11.33
CA SER A 58 5.50 7.18 11.04
C SER A 58 6.43 6.94 9.85
N TYR A 59 6.62 7.95 9.00
CA TYR A 59 7.58 7.89 7.89
C TYR A 59 9.00 8.31 8.28
N ARG A 60 9.20 8.95 9.45
CA ARG A 60 10.49 9.52 9.83
C ARG A 60 11.55 8.44 9.98
N GLY A 61 11.22 7.32 10.61
CA GLY A 61 12.17 6.24 10.83
C GLY A 61 12.75 5.66 9.53
N ILE A 62 11.92 5.49 8.49
CA ILE A 62 12.39 5.06 7.16
C ILE A 62 13.14 6.20 6.46
N GLU A 63 12.68 7.45 6.54
CA GLU A 63 13.41 8.59 5.97
C GLU A 63 14.82 8.75 6.55
N GLU A 64 14.98 8.58 7.86
CA GLU A 64 16.28 8.70 8.54
C GLU A 64 17.11 7.42 8.46
N GLY A 65 16.53 6.31 8.01
CA GLY A 65 17.22 5.03 7.93
C GLY A 65 17.45 4.38 9.30
N THR A 66 16.54 4.57 10.26
CA THR A 66 16.70 4.14 11.65
C THR A 66 15.60 3.22 12.18
N HIS A 67 14.34 3.42 11.78
CA HIS A 67 13.20 2.79 12.47
C HIS A 67 12.07 2.42 11.51
N TRP A 68 12.13 1.20 10.96
CA TRP A 68 11.24 0.74 9.88
C TRP A 68 9.86 0.28 10.33
N HIS A 69 9.76 -0.39 11.48
CA HIS A 69 8.52 -1.09 11.87
C HIS A 69 7.35 -0.14 12.14
N ASN A 70 7.63 1.11 12.50
CA ASN A 70 6.61 2.13 12.74
C ASN A 70 5.72 2.38 11.50
N TYR A 71 6.28 2.33 10.29
CA TYR A 71 5.46 2.44 9.08
C TYR A 71 4.52 1.24 8.93
N SER A 72 5.03 0.02 9.06
CA SER A 72 4.20 -1.20 9.01
C SER A 72 3.11 -1.19 10.09
N PHE A 73 3.42 -0.73 11.30
CA PHE A 73 2.50 -0.74 12.41
C PHE A 73 1.46 0.39 12.33
N TYR A 74 1.89 1.66 12.42
CA TYR A 74 1.01 2.82 12.59
C TYR A 74 0.50 3.44 11.28
N ALA A 75 1.10 3.11 10.13
CA ALA A 75 0.73 3.70 8.84
C ALA A 75 0.20 2.69 7.81
N TYR A 76 0.33 1.39 8.09
CA TYR A 76 -0.11 0.33 7.18
C TYR A 76 -0.98 -0.71 7.88
N ASN A 77 -0.41 -1.75 8.50
CA ASN A 77 -1.15 -2.92 8.96
C ASN A 77 -2.11 -2.59 10.11
N LYS A 78 -1.64 -2.14 11.29
CA LYS A 78 -2.54 -1.94 12.44
C LYS A 78 -3.53 -0.80 12.24
N LEU A 79 -3.17 0.19 11.43
CA LEU A 79 -4.14 1.19 10.98
C LEU A 79 -5.26 0.57 10.13
N ASN A 80 -4.94 -0.42 9.27
CA ASN A 80 -5.92 -1.14 8.45
C ASN A 80 -6.63 -2.29 9.18
N THR A 81 -6.08 -2.84 10.26
CA THR A 81 -6.59 -4.07 10.89
C THR A 81 -7.10 -3.87 12.32
N ILE A 82 -6.75 -2.77 12.99
CA ILE A 82 -7.17 -2.51 14.39
C ILE A 82 -7.79 -1.11 14.52
N PHE A 83 -7.00 -0.06 14.32
CA PHE A 83 -7.41 1.29 14.72
C PHE A 83 -8.61 1.81 13.94
N ARG A 84 -8.58 1.72 12.61
CA ARG A 84 -9.71 2.13 11.77
C ARG A 84 -10.88 1.14 11.85
N PRO A 85 -10.69 -0.20 11.72
CA PRO A 85 -11.80 -1.16 11.82
C PRO A 85 -12.62 -1.05 13.09
N ARG A 86 -11.99 -0.76 14.24
CA ARG A 86 -12.74 -0.49 15.48
C ARG A 86 -13.75 0.64 15.27
N LEU A 87 -13.35 1.75 14.64
CA LEU A 87 -14.25 2.88 14.39
C LEU A 87 -15.30 2.57 13.32
N THR A 88 -14.97 1.74 12.33
CA THR A 88 -15.94 1.23 11.35
C THR A 88 -17.02 0.39 12.05
N TYR A 89 -16.62 -0.47 12.97
CA TYR A 89 -17.53 -1.30 13.78
C TYR A 89 -18.45 -0.45 14.65
N GLU A 90 -17.89 0.50 15.42
CA GLU A 90 -18.69 1.38 16.30
C GLU A 90 -19.71 2.22 15.52
N MET A 91 -19.35 2.68 14.32
CA MET A 91 -20.29 3.39 13.44
C MET A 91 -21.37 2.45 12.89
N ALA A 92 -21.06 1.20 12.57
CA ALA A 92 -22.05 0.21 12.14
C ALA A 92 -23.06 -0.07 13.27
N CYS A 93 -22.58 -0.32 14.50
CA CYS A 93 -23.46 -0.50 15.65
C CYS A 93 -24.36 0.73 15.88
N PHE A 94 -23.83 1.95 15.74
CA PHE A 94 -24.63 3.15 15.86
C PHE A 94 -25.76 3.23 14.82
N ILE A 95 -25.52 2.79 13.58
CA ILE A 95 -26.55 2.73 12.53
C ILE A 95 -27.61 1.69 12.90
N GLU A 96 -27.19 0.52 13.38
CA GLU A 96 -28.09 -0.57 13.83
C GLU A 96 -28.93 -0.18 15.05
N ASP A 97 -28.38 0.59 16.00
CA ASP A 97 -29.11 1.15 17.14
C ASP A 97 -30.26 2.10 16.69
N HIS A 98 -30.20 2.60 15.46
CA HIS A 98 -31.25 3.41 14.84
C HIS A 98 -32.19 2.59 13.93
N GLY A 99 -32.05 1.27 13.92
CA GLY A 99 -32.93 0.33 13.23
C GLY A 99 -32.65 0.15 11.73
N TRP A 100 -31.41 0.39 11.29
CA TRP A 100 -30.98 0.19 9.89
C TRP A 100 -29.86 -0.85 9.82
N GLU A 101 -29.82 -1.63 8.75
CA GLU A 101 -28.73 -2.59 8.54
C GLU A 101 -27.45 -1.86 8.14
N ALA A 102 -26.33 -2.26 8.73
CA ALA A 102 -25.01 -1.71 8.43
C ALA A 102 -24.01 -2.81 8.15
N VAL A 103 -23.52 -2.88 6.92
CA VAL A 103 -22.51 -3.86 6.49
C VAL A 103 -21.14 -3.19 6.51
N PRO A 104 -20.32 -3.38 7.57
CA PRO A 104 -18.96 -2.90 7.59
C PRO A 104 -18.14 -3.69 6.55
N HIS A 105 -17.54 -2.96 5.60
CA HIS A 105 -16.72 -3.55 4.54
C HIS A 105 -15.24 -3.49 4.92
N TYR A 106 -14.58 -4.66 4.93
CA TYR A 106 -13.13 -4.73 5.05
C TYR A 106 -12.49 -4.40 3.69
N PRO A 107 -11.62 -3.38 3.60
CA PRO A 107 -10.99 -2.98 2.35
C PRO A 107 -9.90 -3.98 1.94
N ALA A 108 -10.33 -5.12 1.39
CA ALA A 108 -9.48 -6.11 0.74
C ALA A 108 -8.91 -5.59 -0.60
N VAL A 109 -8.00 -6.35 -1.20
CA VAL A 109 -7.38 -6.03 -2.48
C VAL A 109 -8.31 -6.50 -3.60
N PRO A 110 -9.01 -5.60 -4.32
CA PRO A 110 -10.00 -5.99 -5.34
C PRO A 110 -9.37 -6.76 -6.51
N GLU A 111 -8.08 -6.58 -6.76
CA GLU A 111 -7.32 -7.32 -7.76
C GLU A 111 -7.20 -8.83 -7.44
N ARG A 112 -7.49 -9.23 -6.18
CA ARG A 112 -7.52 -10.63 -5.73
C ARG A 112 -8.95 -11.11 -5.51
N ASN A 113 -9.89 -10.57 -6.26
CA ASN A 113 -11.25 -11.09 -6.26
C ASN A 113 -11.25 -12.61 -6.50
N PRO A 114 -12.16 -13.33 -5.82
CA PRO A 114 -12.21 -14.78 -5.80
C PRO A 114 -12.31 -15.38 -7.21
N ALA A 115 -11.53 -16.45 -7.44
CA ALA A 115 -11.57 -17.27 -8.65
C ALA A 115 -12.37 -18.57 -8.45
N HIS A 116 -13.27 -18.58 -7.47
CA HIS A 116 -14.07 -19.75 -7.09
C HIS A 116 -15.39 -19.81 -7.86
N ALA A 117 -16.03 -20.98 -7.87
CA ALA A 117 -17.38 -21.10 -8.40
C ALA A 117 -18.39 -20.35 -7.50
N PRO A 118 -19.46 -19.76 -8.07
CA PRO A 118 -20.60 -19.28 -7.30
C PRO A 118 -21.20 -20.39 -6.43
N LEU A 119 -21.76 -20.01 -5.28
CA LEU A 119 -22.43 -20.94 -4.37
C LEU A 119 -23.87 -21.30 -4.81
N ALA A 120 -24.44 -20.53 -5.74
CA ALA A 120 -25.77 -20.75 -6.28
C ALA A 120 -25.84 -20.27 -7.73
N GLU A 121 -26.77 -20.84 -8.50
CA GLU A 121 -27.02 -20.45 -9.89
C GLU A 121 -27.40 -18.96 -9.97
N GLY A 122 -26.84 -18.25 -10.96
CA GLY A 122 -27.08 -16.82 -11.16
C GLY A 122 -26.43 -15.89 -10.13
N LYS A 123 -25.54 -16.40 -9.27
CA LYS A 123 -24.73 -15.59 -8.33
C LYS A 123 -23.29 -15.46 -8.80
N VAL A 124 -22.57 -14.53 -8.18
CA VAL A 124 -21.12 -14.37 -8.33
C VAL A 124 -20.34 -15.25 -7.34
N PRO A 125 -19.02 -15.44 -7.53
CA PRO A 125 -18.16 -16.10 -6.54
C PRO A 125 -18.22 -15.43 -5.15
N HIS A 126 -18.04 -16.22 -4.09
CA HIS A 126 -17.96 -15.72 -2.70
C HIS A 126 -16.65 -14.98 -2.45
N ASP A 127 -16.63 -13.98 -1.55
CA ASP A 127 -15.49 -13.11 -1.19
C ASP A 127 -15.20 -11.92 -2.14
N VAL A 128 -16.23 -11.37 -2.76
CA VAL A 128 -16.13 -10.17 -3.61
C VAL A 128 -15.62 -8.95 -2.83
N ALA A 129 -14.62 -8.24 -3.37
CA ALA A 129 -14.03 -7.05 -2.78
C ALA A 129 -14.27 -5.80 -3.63
N CYS A 130 -14.93 -4.80 -3.04
CA CYS A 130 -15.10 -3.49 -3.64
C CYS A 130 -13.81 -2.66 -3.59
N SER A 131 -13.60 -1.79 -4.59
CA SER A 131 -12.51 -0.82 -4.57
C SER A 131 -12.77 0.29 -3.56
N VAL A 132 -12.21 0.18 -2.35
CA VAL A 132 -12.38 1.18 -1.27
C VAL A 132 -12.03 2.62 -1.70
N ARG A 133 -11.10 2.78 -2.64
CA ARG A 133 -10.72 4.10 -3.16
C ARG A 133 -11.83 4.70 -4.02
N LEU A 134 -12.46 3.91 -4.88
CA LEU A 134 -13.59 4.38 -5.69
C LEU A 134 -14.85 4.60 -4.85
N LEU A 135 -15.06 3.78 -3.81
CA LEU A 135 -16.05 4.08 -2.76
C LEU A 135 -15.76 5.45 -2.11
N GLY A 136 -14.51 5.72 -1.76
CA GLY A 136 -14.12 7.01 -1.19
C GLY A 136 -14.36 8.20 -2.12
N VAL A 137 -14.17 8.03 -3.43
CA VAL A 137 -14.50 9.07 -4.42
C VAL A 137 -16.01 9.30 -4.46
N GLY A 138 -16.78 8.23 -4.63
CA GLY A 138 -18.25 8.31 -4.73
C GLY A 138 -18.91 8.80 -3.45
N ALA A 139 -18.27 8.65 -2.29
CA ALA A 139 -18.73 9.18 -1.01
C ALA A 139 -18.26 10.62 -0.73
N GLY A 140 -17.53 11.27 -1.65
CA GLY A 140 -17.07 12.64 -1.48
C GLY A 140 -15.93 12.82 -0.47
N VAL A 141 -15.26 11.74 -0.04
CA VAL A 141 -14.17 11.80 0.95
C VAL A 141 -12.90 12.42 0.35
N GLY A 142 -12.71 12.28 -0.95
CA GLY A 142 -11.49 12.71 -1.63
C GLY A 142 -11.47 12.29 -3.09
N GLU A 143 -10.27 12.26 -3.68
CA GLU A 143 -10.07 11.92 -5.08
C GLU A 143 -8.94 10.90 -5.29
N MET A 144 -8.89 10.31 -6.48
CA MET A 144 -7.77 9.45 -6.90
C MET A 144 -6.59 10.30 -7.39
N GLY A 145 -5.41 10.11 -6.79
CA GLY A 145 -4.17 10.69 -7.31
C GLY A 145 -3.58 9.90 -8.48
N HIS A 146 -2.70 10.53 -9.26
CA HIS A 146 -2.02 9.88 -10.41
C HIS A 146 -1.31 8.57 -10.05
N SER A 147 -0.78 8.47 -8.83
CA SER A 147 -0.11 7.25 -8.32
C SER A 147 -1.06 6.14 -7.85
N LYS A 148 -2.37 6.23 -8.15
CA LYS A 148 -3.42 5.35 -7.61
C LYS A 148 -3.56 5.45 -6.07
N VAL A 149 -2.90 6.40 -5.41
CA VAL A 149 -3.06 6.70 -3.99
C VAL A 149 -4.21 7.69 -3.80
N PHE A 150 -5.09 7.40 -2.84
CA PHE A 150 -6.23 8.26 -2.53
C PHE A 150 -5.78 9.53 -1.81
N LEU A 151 -6.33 10.68 -2.20
CA LEU A 151 -5.98 11.99 -1.68
C LEU A 151 -7.20 12.63 -1.02
N THR A 152 -6.99 13.24 0.15
CA THR A 152 -8.01 14.03 0.85
C THR A 152 -7.58 15.47 0.95
N LYS A 153 -8.54 16.41 0.98
CA LYS A 153 -8.22 17.84 1.11
C LYS A 153 -7.49 18.14 2.43
N LYS A 154 -7.88 17.45 3.50
CA LYS A 154 -7.31 17.65 4.83
C LYS A 154 -5.90 17.06 4.96
N PHE A 155 -5.67 15.80 4.57
CA PHE A 155 -4.41 15.09 4.86
C PHE A 155 -3.58 14.72 3.63
N GLY A 156 -4.05 15.04 2.42
CA GLY A 156 -3.44 14.56 1.18
C GLY A 156 -3.41 13.03 1.13
N PRO A 157 -2.28 12.41 0.78
CA PRO A 157 -2.16 10.95 0.65
C PRO A 157 -2.07 10.20 1.99
N ARG A 158 -2.06 10.91 3.12
CA ARG A 158 -1.86 10.32 4.45
C ARG A 158 -3.17 9.82 5.06
N VAL A 159 -3.83 8.89 4.38
CA VAL A 159 -5.09 8.31 4.88
C VAL A 159 -5.19 6.81 4.62
N ARG A 160 -5.98 6.14 5.45
CA ARG A 160 -6.53 4.80 5.19
C ARG A 160 -8.04 4.86 5.26
N LEU A 161 -8.69 4.18 4.32
CA LEU A 161 -10.13 4.20 4.14
C LEU A 161 -10.77 2.95 4.75
N GLY A 162 -12.04 3.05 5.12
CA GLY A 162 -12.93 1.95 5.44
C GLY A 162 -14.35 2.35 5.02
N SER A 163 -15.20 1.38 4.76
CA SER A 163 -16.54 1.61 4.20
C SER A 163 -17.62 0.87 4.99
N ILE A 164 -18.82 1.41 4.96
CA ILE A 164 -20.04 0.81 5.51
C ILE A 164 -21.12 0.99 4.46
N PHE A 165 -21.84 -0.09 4.14
CA PHE A 165 -23.03 -0.04 3.29
C PHE A 165 -24.26 -0.12 4.17
N THR A 166 -25.29 0.66 3.87
CA THR A 166 -26.52 0.66 4.67
C THR A 166 -27.75 0.85 3.79
N ASP A 167 -28.86 0.26 4.21
CA ASP A 167 -30.20 0.43 3.64
C ASP A 167 -30.86 1.75 4.09
N ALA A 168 -30.23 2.47 5.02
CA ALA A 168 -30.60 3.84 5.36
C ALA A 168 -30.40 4.77 4.16
N GLU A 169 -31.44 5.55 3.84
CA GLU A 169 -31.37 6.60 2.84
C GLU A 169 -30.83 7.89 3.47
N LEU A 170 -29.61 8.24 3.10
CA LEU A 170 -28.85 9.35 3.66
C LEU A 170 -28.53 10.38 2.57
N GLU A 171 -28.65 11.65 2.91
CA GLU A 171 -28.25 12.76 2.05
C GLU A 171 -26.75 12.66 1.70
N PRO A 172 -26.38 12.57 0.40
CA PRO A 172 -25.02 12.33 -0.01
C PRO A 172 -24.19 13.62 -0.07
N ASP A 173 -22.91 13.52 0.25
CA ASP A 173 -21.92 14.59 0.08
C ASP A 173 -21.57 14.80 -1.39
N PRO A 174 -21.21 16.01 -1.84
CA PRO A 174 -20.76 16.22 -3.21
C PRO A 174 -19.47 15.44 -3.50
N ILE A 175 -19.34 14.90 -4.71
CA ILE A 175 -18.08 14.29 -5.17
C ILE A 175 -17.02 15.40 -5.29
N VAL A 176 -15.82 15.15 -4.78
CA VAL A 176 -14.68 16.07 -4.91
C VAL A 176 -14.28 16.19 -6.37
N GLU A 177 -14.15 17.43 -6.86
CA GLU A 177 -13.76 17.68 -8.25
C GLU A 177 -12.41 17.05 -8.58
N PRO A 178 -12.32 16.23 -9.65
CA PRO A 178 -11.06 15.62 -10.06
C PRO A 178 -9.97 16.67 -10.34
N TYR A 179 -8.75 16.36 -9.92
CA TYR A 179 -7.55 17.21 -10.00
C TYR A 179 -7.58 18.46 -9.13
N SER A 180 -8.55 18.56 -8.21
CA SER A 180 -8.61 19.65 -7.24
C SER A 180 -7.49 19.53 -6.18
N ILE A 181 -7.00 18.31 -5.90
CA ILE A 181 -5.91 18.05 -4.94
C ILE A 181 -4.63 17.65 -5.71
N CYS A 182 -4.68 16.58 -6.50
CA CYS A 182 -3.64 16.12 -7.41
C CYS A 182 -3.44 17.13 -8.53
N ASN A 183 -2.34 17.86 -8.45
CA ASN A 183 -1.95 18.83 -9.48
C ASN A 183 -1.12 18.21 -10.61
N LYS A 184 -1.16 16.88 -10.78
CA LYS A 184 -0.41 16.17 -11.83
C LYS A 184 1.09 16.54 -11.88
N CYS A 185 1.71 16.84 -10.75
CA CYS A 185 3.10 17.32 -10.69
C CYS A 185 4.16 16.26 -11.03
N GLY A 186 3.79 14.98 -11.11
CA GLY A 186 4.72 13.89 -11.39
C GLY A 186 5.73 13.58 -10.27
N ARG A 187 5.58 14.16 -9.08
CA ARG A 187 6.52 13.88 -7.97
C ARG A 187 6.48 12.42 -7.53
N CYS A 188 5.29 11.83 -7.53
CA CYS A 188 5.12 10.41 -7.25
C CYS A 188 5.80 9.50 -8.29
N VAL A 189 5.87 9.94 -9.55
CA VAL A 189 6.58 9.24 -10.64
C VAL A 189 8.08 9.30 -10.38
N LYS A 190 8.63 10.52 -10.24
CA LYS A 190 10.06 10.76 -10.09
C LYS A 190 10.67 10.07 -8.88
N ASP A 191 9.97 10.06 -7.75
CA ASP A 191 10.52 9.59 -6.49
C ASP A 191 10.11 8.12 -6.19
N CYS A 192 9.46 7.42 -7.14
CA CYS A 192 9.10 6.02 -6.99
C CYS A 192 10.34 5.11 -7.11
N PRO A 193 10.76 4.43 -6.02
CA PRO A 193 11.97 3.61 -6.06
C PRO A 193 11.86 2.36 -6.95
N GLY A 194 10.63 1.95 -7.31
CA GLY A 194 10.40 0.82 -8.20
C GLY A 194 10.15 1.23 -9.65
N ASN A 195 10.20 2.52 -10.00
CA ASN A 195 9.80 3.02 -11.33
C ASN A 195 8.44 2.43 -11.79
N ALA A 196 7.50 2.35 -10.84
CA ALA A 196 6.23 1.64 -11.02
C ALA A 196 5.08 2.54 -11.48
N ILE A 197 5.22 3.86 -11.39
CA ILE A 197 4.15 4.80 -11.72
C ILE A 197 4.49 5.42 -13.08
N PRO A 198 3.60 5.35 -14.09
CA PRO A 198 3.89 5.85 -15.41
C PRO A 198 3.99 7.39 -15.45
N PRO A 199 4.69 7.97 -16.43
CA PRO A 199 4.73 9.41 -16.63
C PRO A 199 3.31 10.01 -16.70
N VAL A 200 3.13 11.21 -16.15
CA VAL A 200 1.82 11.89 -16.13
C VAL A 200 1.27 12.19 -17.52
N LYS A 201 2.17 12.37 -18.49
CA LYS A 201 1.84 12.73 -19.88
C LYS A 201 1.61 11.51 -20.78
N ASP A 202 1.80 10.31 -20.25
CA ASP A 202 1.60 9.07 -20.99
C ASP A 202 0.10 8.72 -20.94
N GLU A 203 -0.61 9.10 -22.00
CA GLU A 203 -2.06 8.86 -22.11
C GLU A 203 -2.39 7.38 -22.40
N ASP A 204 -1.44 6.61 -22.97
CA ASP A 204 -1.62 5.17 -23.21
C ASP A 204 -1.59 4.37 -21.89
N LYS A 205 -0.92 4.92 -20.87
CA LYS A 205 -0.86 4.38 -19.51
C LYS A 205 -1.83 5.08 -18.55
N LYS A 206 -3.00 5.48 -19.03
CA LYS A 206 -4.03 6.14 -18.21
C LYS A 206 -5.28 5.28 -18.11
N ILE A 207 -5.69 5.00 -16.88
CA ILE A 207 -6.95 4.32 -16.57
C ILE A 207 -8.01 5.37 -16.25
N THR A 208 -9.20 5.24 -16.83
CA THR A 208 -10.34 6.14 -16.58
C THR A 208 -11.59 5.33 -16.26
N VAL A 209 -12.34 5.77 -15.26
CA VAL A 209 -13.65 5.23 -14.87
C VAL A 209 -14.64 6.36 -14.59
N GLU A 210 -15.93 6.04 -14.56
CA GLU A 210 -16.99 6.98 -14.21
C GLU A 210 -17.58 6.64 -12.84
N ILE A 211 -17.68 7.64 -11.96
CA ILE A 211 -18.32 7.52 -10.65
C ILE A 211 -19.26 8.71 -10.48
N GLY A 212 -20.55 8.45 -10.32
CA GLY A 212 -21.57 9.49 -10.40
C GLY A 212 -21.51 10.22 -11.75
N ASP A 213 -21.36 11.54 -11.71
CA ASP A 213 -21.23 12.43 -12.87
C ASP A 213 -19.76 12.75 -13.22
N LYS A 214 -18.78 12.13 -12.53
CA LYS A 214 -17.37 12.46 -12.66
C LYS A 214 -16.56 11.39 -13.38
N LYS A 215 -15.66 11.84 -14.26
CA LYS A 215 -14.60 11.01 -14.87
C LYS A 215 -13.36 11.03 -13.99
N ILE A 216 -13.02 9.88 -13.44
CA ILE A 216 -11.87 9.69 -12.53
C ILE A 216 -10.76 9.00 -13.30
N SER A 217 -9.53 9.53 -13.25
CA SER A 217 -8.39 8.88 -13.91
C SER A 217 -7.11 8.88 -13.08
N TRP A 218 -6.26 7.89 -13.33
CA TRP A 218 -4.94 7.71 -12.71
C TRP A 218 -4.00 6.96 -13.68
N GLY A 219 -2.70 6.91 -13.35
CA GLY A 219 -1.74 6.16 -14.14
C GLY A 219 -1.85 4.65 -13.92
N ASP A 220 -1.71 3.87 -14.98
CA ASP A 220 -1.60 2.41 -14.96
C ASP A 220 -0.30 1.99 -14.23
N VAL A 221 -0.41 1.83 -12.91
CA VAL A 221 0.72 1.49 -12.05
C VAL A 221 1.17 0.06 -12.33
N HIS A 222 2.46 -0.12 -12.61
CA HIS A 222 3.08 -1.43 -12.75
C HIS A 222 3.11 -2.14 -11.39
N MET A 223 2.08 -2.95 -11.13
CA MET A 223 1.84 -3.53 -9.80
C MET A 223 2.95 -4.52 -9.38
N GLY A 224 3.55 -5.28 -10.30
CA GLY A 224 4.70 -6.14 -9.96
C GLY A 224 5.90 -5.39 -9.39
N ARG A 225 6.39 -4.34 -10.08
CA ARG A 225 7.47 -3.47 -9.56
C ARG A 225 7.11 -2.80 -8.24
N CYS A 226 5.86 -2.36 -8.12
CA CYS A 226 5.33 -1.79 -6.88
C CYS A 226 5.42 -2.81 -5.73
N THR A 227 4.97 -4.04 -5.96
CA THR A 227 4.92 -5.13 -4.97
C THR A 227 6.31 -5.63 -4.59
N LEU A 228 7.22 -5.82 -5.56
CA LEU A 228 8.64 -6.12 -5.30
C LEU A 228 9.25 -5.09 -4.36
N THR A 229 9.08 -3.82 -4.71
CA THR A 229 9.65 -2.70 -3.96
C THR A 229 8.98 -2.54 -2.60
N HIS A 230 7.66 -2.68 -2.52
CA HIS A 230 6.89 -2.54 -1.29
C HIS A 230 7.34 -3.55 -0.22
N HIS A 231 7.59 -4.79 -0.65
CA HIS A 231 7.99 -5.89 0.22
C HIS A 231 9.53 -6.08 0.29
N GLY A 232 10.30 -5.06 -0.09
CA GLY A 232 11.74 -5.05 0.19
C GLY A 232 12.62 -5.77 -0.82
N LEU A 233 12.08 -6.41 -1.86
CA LEU A 233 12.86 -6.97 -2.96
C LEU A 233 13.22 -5.87 -3.97
N ASN A 234 13.94 -4.87 -3.46
CA ASN A 234 14.52 -3.76 -4.20
C ASN A 234 15.70 -3.25 -3.37
N ASN A 235 16.92 -3.44 -3.89
CA ASN A 235 18.15 -3.08 -3.20
C ASN A 235 18.17 -1.61 -2.77
N THR A 236 17.59 -0.71 -3.56
CA THR A 236 17.67 0.72 -3.33
C THR A 236 17.01 1.20 -2.05
N ILE A 237 16.08 0.41 -1.51
CA ILE A 237 15.27 0.77 -0.33
C ILE A 237 15.41 -0.20 0.85
N SER A 238 16.05 -1.36 0.67
CA SER A 238 16.09 -2.39 1.72
C SER A 238 17.52 -2.61 2.22
N PRO A 239 17.90 -2.00 3.36
CA PRO A 239 19.17 -2.33 4.00
C PRO A 239 19.20 -3.77 4.49
N PHE A 240 18.05 -4.38 4.77
CA PHE A 240 17.96 -5.76 5.21
C PHE A 240 18.21 -6.75 4.07
N LEU A 241 17.70 -6.46 2.87
CA LEU A 241 18.06 -7.25 1.68
C LEU A 241 19.56 -7.15 1.42
N LYS A 242 20.11 -5.93 1.45
CA LYS A 242 21.53 -5.72 1.19
C LYS A 242 22.41 -6.38 2.26
N LYS A 243 21.96 -6.43 3.51
CA LYS A 243 22.67 -7.09 4.59
C LYS A 243 22.72 -8.60 4.39
N ASP A 244 21.56 -9.24 4.24
CA ASP A 244 21.45 -10.70 4.24
C ASP A 244 21.81 -11.28 2.83
N PHE A 245 21.78 -10.45 1.78
CA PHE A 245 22.20 -10.77 0.41
C PHE A 245 23.19 -9.72 -0.16
N PRO A 246 24.42 -9.61 0.37
CA PRO A 246 25.35 -8.52 0.05
C PRO A 246 25.82 -8.50 -1.41
N ASN A 247 25.80 -9.65 -2.10
CA ASN A 247 26.17 -9.75 -3.51
C ASN A 247 25.00 -9.67 -4.48
N LEU A 248 23.76 -9.64 -4.01
CA LEU A 248 22.61 -9.65 -4.91
C LEU A 248 22.51 -8.29 -5.61
N GLY A 249 22.71 -8.27 -6.92
CA GLY A 249 22.41 -7.12 -7.78
C GLY A 249 21.05 -7.30 -8.40
N PHE A 250 19.98 -6.86 -7.73
CA PHE A 250 18.61 -6.98 -8.23
C PHE A 250 18.00 -5.59 -8.45
N ASP A 251 17.74 -5.26 -9.71
CA ASP A 251 17.07 -4.04 -10.12
C ASP A 251 15.56 -4.29 -10.30
N ALA A 252 14.76 -3.82 -9.35
CA ALA A 252 13.30 -3.92 -9.46
C ALA A 252 12.72 -3.00 -10.55
N THR A 253 13.46 -1.98 -11.01
CA THR A 253 12.92 -0.94 -11.91
C THR A 253 12.83 -1.39 -13.37
N SER A 254 13.58 -2.42 -13.74
CA SER A 254 13.61 -3.03 -15.08
C SER A 254 12.81 -4.33 -15.18
N SER A 255 12.24 -4.80 -14.07
CA SER A 255 11.46 -6.03 -14.01
C SER A 255 10.09 -5.89 -14.69
N ASP A 256 9.63 -6.90 -15.42
CA ASP A 256 8.28 -6.96 -16.02
C ASP A 256 7.36 -7.99 -15.33
N VAL A 257 7.71 -8.37 -14.10
CA VAL A 257 6.92 -9.38 -13.36
C VAL A 257 5.50 -8.90 -13.09
N THR A 258 4.58 -9.84 -13.06
CA THR A 258 3.21 -9.60 -12.58
C THR A 258 3.18 -9.32 -11.07
N GLU A 259 2.06 -8.79 -10.59
CA GLU A 259 1.84 -8.61 -9.15
C GLU A 259 1.90 -9.94 -8.38
N GLU A 260 1.31 -11.01 -8.93
CA GLU A 260 1.30 -12.34 -8.32
C GLU A 260 2.70 -12.95 -8.24
N GLU A 261 3.51 -12.84 -9.30
CA GLU A 261 4.92 -13.27 -9.27
C GLU A 261 5.71 -12.49 -8.21
N ALA A 262 5.50 -11.18 -8.10
CA ALA A 262 6.15 -10.37 -7.08
C ALA A 262 5.77 -10.80 -5.65
N TYR A 263 4.50 -11.16 -5.40
CA TYR A 263 4.08 -11.75 -4.13
C TYR A 263 4.74 -13.11 -3.88
N ARG A 264 4.76 -13.99 -4.88
CA ARG A 264 5.38 -15.32 -4.83
C ARG A 264 6.90 -15.26 -4.67
N LEU A 265 7.55 -14.16 -5.05
CA LEU A 265 8.97 -13.93 -4.77
C LEU A 265 9.20 -13.40 -3.35
N THR A 266 8.42 -12.39 -2.94
CA THR A 266 8.70 -11.63 -1.71
C THR A 266 8.25 -12.32 -0.43
N TYR A 267 7.08 -12.97 -0.42
CA TYR A 267 6.56 -13.63 0.78
C TYR A 267 7.35 -14.87 1.19
N PRO A 268 7.77 -15.76 0.27
CA PRO A 268 8.68 -16.85 0.61
C PRO A 268 10.02 -16.37 1.16
N LEU A 269 10.61 -15.29 0.62
CA LEU A 269 11.81 -14.68 1.19
C LEU A 269 11.57 -14.12 2.61
N GLY A 270 10.38 -13.58 2.87
CA GLY A 270 10.02 -13.02 4.16
C GLY A 270 9.72 -14.07 5.24
N LEU A 271 9.06 -15.17 4.89
CA LEU A 271 8.63 -16.22 5.83
C LEU A 271 9.61 -17.40 5.93
N GLY A 272 10.38 -17.62 4.86
CA GLY A 272 11.23 -18.78 4.69
C GLY A 272 12.28 -18.95 5.78
N THR A 273 12.62 -20.19 6.06
CA THR A 273 13.68 -20.58 6.98
C THR A 273 14.96 -20.86 6.21
N TRP A 274 16.11 -20.48 6.77
CA TRP A 274 17.43 -20.87 6.28
C TRP A 274 18.33 -21.23 7.45
N GLY A 275 19.23 -22.20 7.23
CA GLY A 275 20.20 -22.62 8.25
C GLY A 275 21.24 -21.53 8.50
N SER A 276 21.75 -21.46 9.73
CA SER A 276 22.94 -20.64 10.01
C SER A 276 24.11 -21.17 9.19
N ASN A 277 24.92 -20.26 8.64
CA ASN A 277 26.18 -20.62 8.01
C ASN A 277 27.35 -20.04 8.82
N PHE A 278 28.58 -20.36 8.45
CA PHE A 278 29.77 -19.92 9.18
C PHE A 278 29.92 -18.38 9.27
N TYR A 279 29.36 -17.64 8.32
CA TYR A 279 29.46 -16.18 8.24
C TYR A 279 28.28 -15.47 8.91
N GLU A 280 27.15 -16.15 9.08
CA GLU A 280 25.95 -15.51 9.60
C GLU A 280 25.05 -16.46 10.38
N GLU A 281 24.76 -16.06 11.61
CA GLU A 281 23.67 -16.62 12.40
C GLU A 281 22.34 -15.96 11.98
N ASN A 282 21.72 -16.54 10.96
CA ASN A 282 20.44 -16.06 10.42
C ASN A 282 19.21 -16.51 11.21
N GLY A 283 19.42 -17.24 12.31
CA GLY A 283 18.36 -17.58 13.27
C GLY A 283 17.15 -18.24 12.62
N GLY A 284 17.36 -19.11 11.62
CA GLY A 284 16.26 -19.82 10.95
C GLY A 284 15.42 -18.95 10.01
N SER A 285 16.00 -17.92 9.38
CA SER A 285 15.30 -16.99 8.48
C SER A 285 16.09 -16.77 7.19
N ILE A 286 15.42 -16.58 6.06
CA ILE A 286 16.09 -16.14 4.82
C ILE A 286 16.51 -14.66 4.93
N ILE A 287 15.58 -13.79 5.36
CA ILE A 287 15.87 -12.40 5.71
C ILE A 287 15.37 -12.12 7.12
N LYS A 288 16.29 -11.89 8.06
CA LYS A 288 15.99 -11.85 9.51
C LYS A 288 14.96 -10.79 9.85
N TYR A 289 15.10 -9.59 9.29
CA TYR A 289 14.18 -8.49 9.57
C TYR A 289 12.77 -8.74 9.01
N TYR A 290 12.66 -9.38 7.84
CA TYR A 290 11.36 -9.58 7.18
C TYR A 290 10.51 -10.55 7.98
N LYS A 291 11.10 -11.68 8.39
CA LYS A 291 10.43 -12.65 9.25
C LYS A 291 10.07 -12.06 10.60
N TYR A 292 10.98 -11.28 11.20
CA TYR A 292 10.70 -10.54 12.42
C TYR A 292 9.45 -9.67 12.27
N ILE A 293 9.40 -8.75 11.30
CA ILE A 293 8.27 -7.82 11.20
C ILE A 293 6.97 -8.53 10.78
N LEU A 294 7.05 -9.58 9.95
CA LEU A 294 5.91 -10.43 9.61
C LEU A 294 5.30 -11.09 10.84
N ASN A 295 6.12 -11.70 11.70
CA ASN A 295 5.63 -12.37 12.91
C ASN A 295 5.00 -11.39 13.92
N HIS A 296 5.45 -10.14 13.96
CA HIS A 296 4.94 -9.14 14.92
C HIS A 296 3.74 -8.34 14.38
N CYS A 297 3.75 -8.00 13.09
CA CYS A 297 2.73 -7.14 12.49
C CYS A 297 1.75 -7.87 11.58
N GLY A 298 2.08 -9.07 11.10
CA GLY A 298 1.33 -9.78 10.06
C GLY A 298 1.55 -9.24 8.65
N TYR A 299 2.48 -8.29 8.47
CA TYR A 299 2.75 -7.63 7.19
C TYR A 299 4.09 -6.88 7.24
N PHE A 300 4.72 -6.68 6.08
CA PHE A 300 6.04 -6.05 5.96
C PHE A 300 6.08 -5.04 4.82
N ALA A 301 5.91 -3.77 5.17
CA ALA A 301 5.93 -2.67 4.22
C ALA A 301 7.28 -1.94 4.33
N LEU A 302 8.21 -2.18 3.41
CA LEU A 302 9.60 -1.69 3.52
C LEU A 302 9.89 -0.47 2.68
N CYS A 303 9.18 -0.25 1.56
CA CYS A 303 9.41 0.92 0.71
C CYS A 303 9.11 2.26 1.41
N GLY A 304 8.38 2.22 2.54
CA GLY A 304 7.98 3.41 3.30
C GLY A 304 7.15 4.39 2.49
N ALA A 305 6.50 3.96 1.40
CA ALA A 305 5.77 4.79 0.45
C ALA A 305 6.54 6.05 -0.01
N LYS A 306 7.84 5.88 -0.30
CA LYS A 306 8.78 6.96 -0.68
C LYS A 306 8.24 7.85 -1.81
N GLY A 307 7.81 7.26 -2.92
CA GLY A 307 7.25 8.02 -4.05
C GLY A 307 5.76 8.35 -3.86
N CYS A 308 4.93 7.34 -3.63
CA CYS A 308 3.48 7.50 -3.76
C CYS A 308 2.83 8.32 -2.62
N ILE A 309 3.34 8.24 -1.37
CA ILE A 309 2.79 9.02 -0.24
C ILE A 309 3.74 10.13 0.18
N ARG A 310 5.01 9.85 0.50
CA ARG A 310 5.92 10.86 1.08
C ARG A 310 6.22 12.00 0.09
N ALA A 311 6.57 11.68 -1.15
CA ALA A 311 6.83 12.71 -2.16
C ALA A 311 5.56 13.49 -2.54
N CYS A 312 4.41 12.81 -2.61
CA CYS A 312 3.13 13.47 -2.86
C CYS A 312 2.73 14.40 -1.70
N MET A 313 2.83 13.93 -0.46
CA MET A 313 2.59 14.73 0.76
C MET A 313 3.47 15.97 0.77
N ASP A 314 4.78 15.84 0.58
CA ASP A 314 5.71 16.98 0.58
C ASP A 314 5.37 18.00 -0.52
N SER A 315 5.05 17.52 -1.73
CA SER A 315 4.62 18.39 -2.84
C SER A 315 3.32 19.14 -2.53
N LEU A 316 2.33 18.46 -1.93
CA LEU A 316 1.04 19.05 -1.60
C LEU A 316 1.12 20.03 -0.42
N GLU A 317 1.94 19.73 0.59
CA GLU A 317 2.24 20.65 1.69
C GLU A 317 2.88 21.94 1.17
N LYS A 318 3.92 21.83 0.33
CA LYS A 318 4.64 22.98 -0.26
C LYS A 318 3.76 23.85 -1.16
N SER A 319 2.90 23.22 -1.95
CA SER A 319 1.95 23.91 -2.83
C SER A 319 0.68 24.39 -2.11
N LYS A 320 0.59 24.20 -0.78
CA LYS A 320 -0.55 24.60 0.07
C LYS A 320 -1.89 24.06 -0.44
N ARG A 321 -1.88 22.86 -1.05
CA ARG A 321 -3.07 22.21 -1.60
C ARG A 321 -3.86 21.41 -0.58
N ILE A 322 -3.25 21.11 0.57
CA ILE A 322 -3.88 20.41 1.69
C ILE A 322 -3.90 21.27 2.96
N ASP A 323 -4.84 20.98 3.85
CA ASP A 323 -5.09 21.82 5.03
C ASP A 323 -4.14 21.47 6.18
N ASN A 324 -3.98 20.17 6.49
CA ASN A 324 -3.11 19.69 7.57
C ASN A 324 -1.65 19.72 7.13
N ARG A 325 -1.01 20.86 7.40
CA ARG A 325 0.41 21.13 7.14
C ARG A 325 1.20 21.18 8.45
N PHE A 326 2.52 21.22 8.33
CA PHE A 326 3.44 21.21 9.46
C PHE A 326 4.46 22.33 9.31
N GLU A 327 4.84 22.95 10.43
CA GLU A 327 5.87 24.00 10.49
C GLU A 327 7.20 23.52 9.89
N ASN A 328 7.61 22.31 10.28
CA ASN A 328 8.85 21.72 9.83
C ASN A 328 8.66 20.92 8.54
N LYS A 329 9.55 21.14 7.57
CA LYS A 329 9.64 20.34 6.33
C LYS A 329 9.86 18.85 6.65
N PHE A 330 9.26 17.98 5.83
CA PHE A 330 9.41 16.54 5.99
C PHE A 330 10.83 16.13 5.59
N TYR A 331 11.20 16.44 4.34
CA TYR A 331 12.56 16.29 3.86
C TYR A 331 13.42 17.44 4.38
N ARG A 332 14.36 17.11 5.26
CA ARG A 332 15.34 18.07 5.82
C ARG A 332 16.71 17.96 5.16
N LYS A 333 17.00 16.81 4.57
CA LYS A 333 18.22 16.46 3.85
C LYS A 333 17.86 15.60 2.63
N LYS A 334 18.83 15.34 1.77
CA LYS A 334 18.68 14.38 0.67
C LYS A 334 18.38 13.00 1.26
N SER A 335 17.32 12.36 0.79
CA SER A 335 17.01 10.98 1.19
C SER A 335 18.13 10.05 0.78
N TRP A 336 18.41 9.06 1.63
CA TRP A 336 19.34 8.00 1.31
C TRP A 336 18.77 7.07 0.22
N ASN A 337 19.68 6.41 -0.49
CA ASN A 337 19.43 5.32 -1.43
C ASN A 337 20.61 4.37 -1.32
N ILE A 338 20.35 3.07 -1.44
CA ILE A 338 21.41 2.07 -1.50
C ILE A 338 21.68 1.76 -2.98
N PRO A 339 22.94 1.63 -3.42
CA PRO A 339 23.25 1.22 -4.78
C PRO A 339 22.70 -0.18 -5.10
N VAL A 340 22.13 -0.31 -6.29
CA VAL A 340 21.66 -1.61 -6.80
C VAL A 340 22.84 -2.56 -6.97
N GLU A 341 23.90 -2.06 -7.60
CA GLU A 341 25.14 -2.80 -7.81
C GLU A 341 25.86 -3.09 -6.49
N ARG A 342 26.67 -4.16 -6.50
CA ARG A 342 27.53 -4.48 -5.37
C ARG A 342 28.67 -3.46 -5.31
N GLU A 343 28.88 -2.89 -4.14
CA GLU A 343 30.08 -2.12 -3.85
C GLU A 343 31.10 -3.04 -3.17
N GLY A 344 32.34 -3.06 -3.67
CA GLY A 344 33.43 -3.86 -3.10
C GLY A 344 33.56 -5.30 -3.62
N GLU A 345 34.43 -6.05 -2.95
CA GLU A 345 34.74 -7.44 -3.26
C GLU A 345 33.56 -8.37 -2.95
N LYS A 346 33.52 -9.53 -3.61
CA LYS A 346 32.49 -10.53 -3.36
C LYS A 346 32.65 -11.09 -1.95
N VAL A 347 31.58 -11.08 -1.16
CA VAL A 347 31.59 -11.59 0.23
C VAL A 347 30.84 -12.92 0.31
N GLY A 348 31.34 -13.91 1.05
CA GLY A 348 30.63 -15.18 1.25
C GLY A 348 31.17 -16.29 0.39
N VAL A 349 32.06 -17.07 0.99
CA VAL A 349 32.75 -18.20 0.40
C VAL A 349 32.28 -19.45 1.12
N ILE A 350 31.82 -20.48 0.41
CA ILE A 350 30.90 -21.54 0.90
C ILE A 350 31.34 -22.19 2.23
N ASN A 351 32.65 -22.22 2.52
CA ASN A 351 33.21 -22.48 3.86
C ASN A 351 34.72 -22.13 3.87
N PRO A 352 35.22 -21.23 4.75
CA PRO A 352 36.60 -20.77 4.69
C PRO A 352 37.61 -21.87 5.08
N PHE A 353 37.21 -22.87 5.86
CA PHE A 353 38.05 -24.02 6.20
C PHE A 353 38.16 -25.03 5.05
N ARG A 354 37.03 -25.30 4.36
CA ARG A 354 37.04 -26.10 3.14
C ARG A 354 38.00 -25.48 2.14
N GLU A 355 37.89 -24.18 1.98
CA GLU A 355 38.65 -23.40 1.01
C GLU A 355 40.13 -23.33 1.33
N LYS A 356 40.49 -23.04 2.58
CA LYS A 356 41.87 -23.14 3.05
C LYS A 356 42.44 -24.55 2.86
N GLY A 357 41.62 -25.59 3.07
CA GLY A 357 42.00 -26.98 2.82
C GLY A 357 42.25 -27.26 1.32
N LEU A 358 41.36 -26.79 0.46
CA LEU A 358 41.47 -26.93 -1.00
C LEU A 358 42.67 -26.17 -1.55
N ASP A 359 42.94 -24.95 -1.10
CA ASP A 359 44.13 -24.19 -1.52
C ASP A 359 45.43 -24.89 -1.13
N LYS A 360 45.46 -25.49 0.06
CA LYS A 360 46.64 -26.19 0.54
C LYS A 360 46.90 -27.49 -0.23
N LEU A 361 45.84 -28.27 -0.49
CA LEU A 361 45.96 -29.60 -1.10
C LEU A 361 45.99 -29.53 -2.63
N TYR A 362 45.27 -28.57 -3.22
CA TYR A 362 45.08 -28.42 -4.65
C TYR A 362 45.03 -26.93 -5.05
N PRO A 363 46.18 -26.21 -5.07
CA PRO A 363 46.22 -24.76 -5.31
C PRO A 363 45.57 -24.28 -6.63
N SER A 364 45.45 -25.18 -7.62
CA SER A 364 44.80 -24.88 -8.90
C SER A 364 43.30 -25.14 -8.93
N ILE A 365 42.74 -25.88 -7.96
CA ILE A 365 41.33 -26.35 -8.01
C ILE A 365 40.34 -25.19 -7.92
N ARG A 366 40.74 -24.09 -7.28
CA ARG A 366 39.92 -22.87 -7.11
C ARG A 366 40.37 -21.72 -8.00
N LYS A 367 41.38 -21.92 -8.86
CA LYS A 367 41.87 -20.87 -9.77
C LYS A 367 40.75 -20.50 -10.74
N GLY A 368 40.25 -19.27 -10.68
CA GLY A 368 39.09 -18.82 -11.47
C GLY A 368 37.71 -19.11 -10.83
N GLU A 369 37.62 -19.82 -9.71
CA GLU A 369 36.35 -19.98 -8.98
C GLU A 369 35.92 -18.62 -8.43
N GLN A 370 34.79 -18.11 -8.90
CA GLN A 370 34.19 -16.83 -8.49
C GLN A 370 34.99 -15.55 -8.79
N GLU A 371 36.26 -15.63 -9.21
CA GLU A 371 37.13 -14.49 -9.58
C GLU A 371 36.63 -13.71 -10.81
N LYS A 372 35.84 -14.37 -11.69
CA LYS A 372 35.32 -13.77 -12.93
C LYS A 372 33.81 -13.91 -13.10
N SER A 373 33.05 -13.86 -12.01
CA SER A 373 31.58 -13.77 -12.07
C SER A 373 31.14 -12.34 -12.49
N LYS A 374 31.54 -11.90 -13.68
CA LYS A 374 30.89 -10.84 -14.44
C LYS A 374 30.32 -11.53 -15.68
N PHE A 375 29.20 -12.22 -15.52
CA PHE A 375 28.38 -12.55 -16.68
C PHE A 375 27.69 -11.26 -17.15
#